data_AF-A0AAP8LSG0-F1
#
_entry.id   AF-A0AAP8LSG0-F1
#
_cell.length_a   1.000
_cell.length_b   1.000
_cell.length_c   1.000
_cell.angle_alpha   90.00
_cell.angle_beta   90.00
_cell.angle_gamma   90.00
#
_symmetry.space_group_name_H-M   'P 1'
#
loop_
_entity.id
_entity.type
_entity.pdbx_description
1 polymer ?
#
loop_
_entity_poly.entity_id
_entity_poly.type
_entity_poly.pdbx_seq_one_letter_code
_entity_poly.pdbx_strand_id
1 'polypeptide(L)'
;MSNELGDNTALVTLRISRFTPCNKSEDDANSKQTERKRRESPFARRKRSNPFAKLDSSENNINNSSESSESRISSESGESYESSPKQIQGKHWVQDYSLRVHSTDTILDCLLTIKRTIDPTLAFRYSCGHGVCGSDAANVNGMPTLLCSATIGANARPESTNSVQSRGFRKTSTTSSSSQSTKSPTLQQKSKETTTLQNGTFGVIELAPLSGFAVQRDLICDISPMISQIKRLEPYLQASNVSTRNTEGKLQLIEFLQHPEELKKFELLSNCIMCGACEGICPIYAGGEAFIGPAALVNAARFIYDSRDNATEHRLDLIDSSDGISACQSVRACSRQCPRGIDIGEEIWQLTTLVNERKNS
;
A
#
# COMPACT_ATOMS: atom_id res chain seq x y z
N MET A 1 19.59 47.87 -9.27
CA MET A 1 19.46 46.69 -8.39
C MET A 1 17.99 46.51 -8.07
N SER A 2 17.31 45.64 -8.82
CA SER A 2 16.03 44.98 -8.49
C SER A 2 15.44 44.44 -9.81
N ASN A 3 15.94 43.29 -10.27
CA ASN A 3 15.26 42.53 -11.31
C ASN A 3 14.01 41.93 -10.69
N GLU A 4 12.85 42.50 -11.00
CA GLU A 4 11.56 41.84 -10.84
C GLU A 4 11.50 40.66 -11.82
N LEU A 5 11.96 39.49 -11.39
CA LEU A 5 11.47 38.24 -11.95
C LEU A 5 10.05 38.08 -11.40
N GLY A 6 9.05 38.24 -12.26
CA GLY A 6 7.64 38.10 -11.91
C GLY A 6 7.40 36.81 -11.13
N ASP A 7 6.91 36.96 -9.91
CA ASP A 7 6.73 35.87 -8.96
C ASP A 7 5.63 34.92 -9.48
N ASN A 8 6.04 33.85 -10.18
CA ASN A 8 5.15 32.84 -10.77
C ASN A 8 4.59 31.90 -9.69
N THR A 9 4.12 32.49 -8.59
CA THR A 9 3.51 31.82 -7.46
C THR A 9 2.00 31.98 -7.53
N ALA A 10 1.27 30.94 -7.17
CA ALA A 10 -0.19 30.97 -7.09
C ALA A 10 -0.68 30.18 -5.88
N LEU A 11 -1.95 30.39 -5.51
CA LEU A 11 -2.56 29.65 -4.42
C LEU A 11 -2.83 28.21 -4.85
N VAL A 12 -2.62 27.26 -3.94
CA VAL A 12 -3.09 25.88 -4.07
C VAL A 12 -3.74 25.48 -2.75
N THR A 13 -4.80 24.68 -2.82
CA THR A 13 -5.42 24.08 -1.63
C THR A 13 -5.06 22.60 -1.56
N LEU A 14 -4.34 22.21 -0.52
CA LEU A 14 -4.12 20.81 -0.15
C LEU A 14 -5.25 20.36 0.77
N ARG A 15 -6.09 19.46 0.26
CA ARG A 15 -7.17 18.81 1.00
C ARG A 15 -6.66 17.50 1.57
N ILE A 16 -6.37 17.48 2.87
CA ILE A 16 -5.67 16.36 3.52
C ILE A 16 -6.65 15.54 4.33
N SER A 17 -6.69 14.23 4.08
CA SER A 17 -7.35 13.24 4.95
C SER A 17 -6.53 13.06 6.23
N ARG A 18 -7.12 13.43 7.36
CA ARG A 18 -6.50 13.41 8.68
C ARG A 18 -7.04 12.25 9.50
N PHE A 19 -6.17 11.70 10.33
CA PHE A 19 -6.50 10.59 11.21
C PHE A 19 -5.71 10.64 12.51
N THR A 20 -6.41 10.48 13.63
CA THR A 20 -5.78 10.30 14.94
C THR A 20 -6.38 9.07 15.63
N PRO A 21 -5.55 8.11 16.09
CA PRO A 21 -6.04 6.93 16.78
C PRO A 21 -6.68 7.29 18.13
N CYS A 22 -7.73 6.56 18.53
CA CYS A 22 -8.32 6.69 19.85
C CYS A 22 -7.43 6.01 20.89
N ASN A 23 -6.99 6.76 21.91
CA ASN A 23 -6.31 6.18 23.07
C ASN A 23 -7.35 5.50 23.97
N LYS A 24 -7.35 4.16 24.00
CA LYS A 24 -8.25 3.37 24.86
C LYS A 24 -8.18 3.75 26.35
N SER A 25 -7.09 4.38 26.81
CA SER A 25 -6.90 4.79 28.20
C SER A 25 -7.70 6.03 28.63
N GLU A 26 -8.03 6.94 27.72
CA GLU A 26 -8.72 8.21 28.07
C GLU A 26 -10.24 8.09 27.91
N ASP A 27 -10.71 7.38 26.89
CA ASP A 27 -12.14 7.20 26.63
C ASP A 27 -12.83 6.28 27.65
N ASP A 28 -12.12 5.30 28.21
CA ASP A 28 -12.65 4.46 29.30
C ASP A 28 -12.81 5.22 30.62
N ALA A 29 -11.99 6.25 30.86
CA ALA A 29 -12.13 7.10 32.04
C ALA A 29 -13.36 8.02 31.92
N ASN A 30 -13.60 8.53 30.70
CA ASN A 30 -14.72 9.43 30.42
C ASN A 30 -16.06 8.68 30.26
N SER A 31 -16.04 7.47 29.69
CA SER A 31 -17.23 6.61 29.61
C SER A 31 -17.69 6.12 30.99
N LYS A 32 -16.75 5.75 31.88
CA LYS A 32 -17.04 5.37 33.27
C LYS A 32 -17.57 6.53 34.13
N GLN A 33 -17.15 7.77 33.87
CA GLN A 33 -17.75 8.95 34.51
C GLN A 33 -19.19 9.22 34.02
N THR A 34 -19.45 8.99 32.73
CA THR A 34 -20.77 9.22 32.13
C THR A 34 -21.77 8.12 32.53
N GLU A 35 -21.32 6.86 32.65
CA GLU A 35 -22.13 5.75 33.19
C GLU A 35 -22.40 5.89 34.69
N ARG A 36 -21.44 6.40 35.49
CA ARG A 36 -21.68 6.70 36.91
C ARG A 36 -22.76 7.77 37.08
N LYS A 37 -22.77 8.83 36.26
CA LYS A 37 -23.84 9.84 36.27
C LYS A 37 -25.21 9.33 35.78
N ARG A 38 -25.24 8.33 34.88
CA ARG A 38 -26.51 7.72 34.42
C ARG A 38 -27.16 6.78 35.44
N ARG A 39 -26.39 6.24 36.40
CA ARG A 39 -26.90 5.34 37.45
C ARG A 39 -27.56 6.07 38.63
N GLU A 40 -27.46 7.40 38.70
CA GLU A 40 -28.07 8.23 39.74
C GLU A 40 -29.44 8.82 39.33
N SER A 41 -30.13 8.20 38.37
CA SER A 41 -31.53 8.52 38.05
C SER A 41 -32.48 7.66 38.91
N PRO A 42 -33.46 8.23 39.64
CA PRO A 42 -34.36 7.46 40.51
C PRO A 42 -35.33 6.53 39.78
N PHE A 43 -35.33 6.53 38.44
CA PHE A 43 -36.25 5.76 37.60
C PHE A 43 -35.57 4.59 36.86
N ALA A 44 -34.84 3.74 37.58
CA ALA A 44 -34.37 2.45 37.04
C ALA A 44 -35.43 1.36 37.23
N ARG A 45 -36.18 1.08 36.16
CA ARG A 45 -37.23 0.05 36.05
C ARG A 45 -36.63 -1.34 36.28
N ARG A 46 -37.07 -2.05 37.34
CA ARG A 46 -36.70 -3.45 37.64
C ARG A 46 -37.03 -4.36 36.45
N LYS A 47 -36.02 -4.96 35.81
CA LYS A 47 -36.21 -6.07 34.86
C LYS A 47 -36.61 -7.32 35.64
N ARG A 48 -37.77 -7.89 35.28
CA ARG A 48 -38.23 -9.20 35.75
C ARG A 48 -37.34 -10.30 35.16
N SER A 49 -36.91 -11.24 36.01
CA SER A 49 -36.19 -12.45 35.62
C SER A 49 -37.13 -13.44 34.91
N ASN A 50 -36.65 -14.02 33.81
CA ASN A 50 -37.34 -15.05 33.03
C ASN A 50 -37.21 -16.41 33.74
N PRO A 51 -38.28 -17.16 34.02
CA PRO A 51 -38.26 -18.33 34.91
C PRO A 51 -38.10 -19.69 34.19
N PHE A 52 -37.31 -19.79 33.12
CA PHE A 52 -37.04 -21.06 32.44
C PHE A 52 -35.53 -21.24 32.18
N ALA A 53 -34.80 -21.67 33.22
CA ALA A 53 -33.50 -22.33 33.09
C ALA A 53 -33.16 -23.05 34.41
N LYS A 54 -33.54 -24.33 34.48
CA LYS A 54 -33.13 -25.39 35.41
C LYS A 54 -33.27 -26.68 34.60
N LEU A 55 -32.46 -27.73 34.66
CA LEU A 55 -31.31 -28.19 35.44
C LEU A 55 -30.67 -29.31 34.56
N ASP A 56 -29.38 -29.61 34.58
CA ASP A 56 -28.75 -30.72 35.33
C ASP A 56 -27.25 -30.68 35.00
N SER A 57 -26.33 -30.50 35.95
CA SER A 57 -25.73 -31.50 36.87
C SER A 57 -24.98 -32.63 36.16
N SER A 58 -23.65 -32.63 36.22
CA SER A 58 -22.86 -33.52 37.09
C SER A 58 -21.37 -33.49 36.72
N GLU A 59 -20.58 -33.59 37.78
CA GLU A 59 -19.13 -33.59 37.86
C GLU A 59 -18.51 -34.78 37.13
N ASN A 60 -17.26 -34.65 36.67
CA ASN A 60 -16.22 -35.58 37.09
C ASN A 60 -14.81 -35.05 36.79
N ASN A 61 -14.04 -34.99 37.86
CA ASN A 61 -12.63 -34.64 37.96
C ASN A 61 -11.89 -35.95 38.18
N ILE A 62 -10.99 -36.36 37.27
CA ILE A 62 -10.06 -37.48 37.52
C ILE A 62 -8.67 -37.08 37.02
N ASN A 63 -7.79 -36.84 37.99
CA ASN A 63 -6.34 -36.90 37.81
C ASN A 63 -5.93 -38.37 37.59
N ASN A 64 -5.01 -38.62 36.67
CA ASN A 64 -4.04 -39.70 36.84
C ASN A 64 -2.72 -39.37 36.14
N SER A 65 -1.68 -39.40 36.95
CA SER A 65 -0.27 -39.38 36.62
C SER A 65 0.19 -40.74 36.11
N SER A 66 0.97 -40.76 35.04
CA SER A 66 1.96 -41.80 34.80
C SER A 66 3.06 -41.25 33.88
N GLU A 67 4.27 -41.22 34.42
CA GLU A 67 5.52 -41.01 33.70
C GLU A 67 5.72 -42.09 32.64
N SER A 68 6.10 -41.69 31.43
CA SER A 68 7.03 -42.46 30.62
C SER A 68 7.76 -41.52 29.67
N SER A 69 9.06 -41.44 29.91
CA SER A 69 10.09 -40.75 29.14
C SER A 69 10.10 -41.14 27.67
N GLU A 70 9.96 -40.16 26.78
CA GLU A 70 10.54 -40.25 25.43
C GLU A 70 10.85 -38.84 24.91
N SER A 71 12.11 -38.68 24.53
CA SER A 71 12.76 -37.44 24.10
C SER A 71 12.08 -36.81 22.88
N ARG A 72 11.47 -35.64 23.06
CA ARG A 72 11.04 -34.77 21.97
C ARG A 72 12.05 -33.64 21.81
N ILE A 73 12.80 -33.73 20.72
CA ILE A 73 13.51 -32.61 20.09
C ILE A 73 12.48 -31.49 19.91
N SER A 74 12.77 -30.34 20.50
CA SER A 74 11.98 -29.12 20.38
C SER A 74 12.01 -28.65 18.94
N SER A 75 11.01 -29.06 18.15
CA SER A 75 10.63 -28.36 16.93
C SER A 75 10.06 -27.02 17.36
N GLU A 76 10.79 -25.94 17.08
CA GLU A 76 10.28 -24.58 17.12
C GLU A 76 9.01 -24.54 16.27
N SER A 77 7.88 -24.48 16.96
CA SER A 77 6.56 -24.34 16.39
C SER A 77 6.50 -23.05 15.59
N GLY A 78 6.26 -23.20 14.29
CA GLY A 78 6.11 -22.10 13.35
C GLY A 78 5.17 -21.02 13.90
N GLU A 79 5.63 -19.77 13.78
CA GLU A 79 4.81 -18.61 14.04
C GLU A 79 3.60 -18.68 13.12
N SER A 80 2.44 -18.97 13.69
CA SER A 80 1.15 -18.84 13.04
C SER A 80 0.94 -17.36 12.70
N TYR A 81 1.17 -17.00 11.44
CA TYR A 81 0.96 -15.66 10.91
C TYR A 81 -0.53 -15.31 10.97
N GLU A 82 -0.95 -14.68 12.06
CA GLU A 82 -2.31 -14.16 12.18
C GLU A 82 -2.45 -12.90 11.32
N SER A 83 -2.81 -13.18 10.07
CA SER A 83 -3.06 -12.26 8.96
C SER A 83 -4.36 -11.50 9.18
N SER A 84 -4.26 -10.21 9.54
CA SER A 84 -5.18 -9.11 9.18
C SER A 84 -4.66 -7.83 9.86
N PRO A 85 -4.41 -6.73 9.13
CA PRO A 85 -4.05 -5.46 9.76
C PRO A 85 -5.19 -5.02 10.68
N LYS A 86 -4.94 -5.00 12.00
CA LYS A 86 -5.95 -4.57 12.98
C LYS A 86 -6.32 -3.12 12.70
N GLN A 87 -7.53 -2.90 12.18
CA GLN A 87 -8.01 -1.55 11.90
C GLN A 87 -8.06 -0.75 13.20
N ILE A 88 -7.23 0.28 13.29
CA ILE A 88 -7.16 1.13 14.47
C ILE A 88 -8.38 2.05 14.46
N GLN A 89 -9.18 2.01 15.52
CA GLN A 89 -10.26 2.96 15.70
C GLN A 89 -9.69 4.35 16.01
N GLY A 90 -10.27 5.37 15.41
CA GLY A 90 -9.82 6.73 15.59
C GLY A 90 -10.73 7.73 14.89
N LYS A 91 -10.42 9.01 15.08
CA LYS A 91 -11.16 10.11 14.45
C LYS A 91 -10.58 10.37 13.07
N HIS A 92 -11.44 10.32 12.05
CA HIS A 92 -11.13 10.75 10.69
C HIS A 92 -11.80 12.10 10.40
N TRP A 93 -11.10 13.00 9.72
CA TRP A 93 -11.67 14.24 9.19
C TRP A 93 -10.86 14.70 7.97
N VAL A 94 -11.40 15.66 7.22
CA VAL A 94 -10.69 16.30 6.12
C VAL A 94 -10.34 17.72 6.53
N GLN A 95 -9.14 18.17 6.19
CA GLN A 95 -8.68 19.53 6.49
C GLN A 95 -7.97 20.14 5.29
N ASP A 96 -8.40 21.35 4.95
CA ASP A 96 -7.88 22.12 3.81
C ASP A 96 -6.79 23.09 4.29
N TYR A 97 -5.69 23.16 3.53
CA TYR A 97 -4.57 24.07 3.73
C TYR A 97 -4.29 24.83 2.44
N SER A 98 -4.40 26.16 2.48
CA SER A 98 -4.07 26.99 1.32
C SER A 98 -2.67 27.57 1.45
N LEU A 99 -1.85 27.37 0.42
CA LEU A 99 -0.47 27.84 0.36
C LEU A 99 -0.23 28.59 -0.95
N ARG A 100 0.68 29.56 -0.92
CA ARG A 100 1.19 30.22 -2.12
C ARG A 100 2.52 29.56 -2.51
N VAL A 101 2.56 28.94 -3.70
CA VAL A 101 3.63 28.04 -4.14
C VAL A 101 3.94 28.23 -5.62
N HIS A 102 5.06 27.68 -6.09
CA HIS A 102 5.34 27.55 -7.52
C HIS A 102 4.75 26.25 -8.09
N SER A 103 4.49 26.21 -9.39
CA SER A 103 4.00 25.00 -10.06
C SER A 103 5.00 23.84 -10.04
N THR A 104 6.30 24.16 -9.91
CA THR A 104 7.40 23.20 -9.82
C THR A 104 7.61 22.63 -8.43
N ASP A 105 7.04 23.26 -7.40
CA ASP A 105 7.17 22.77 -6.04
C ASP A 105 6.54 21.39 -5.92
N THR A 106 7.12 20.55 -5.06
CA THR A 106 6.59 19.21 -4.82
C THR A 106 5.51 19.27 -3.75
N ILE A 107 4.64 18.26 -3.74
CA ILE A 107 3.66 18.10 -2.67
C ILE A 107 4.38 17.93 -1.33
N LEU A 108 5.53 17.25 -1.30
CA LEU A 108 6.34 17.12 -0.08
C LEU A 108 6.79 18.49 0.46
N ASP A 109 7.25 19.41 -0.41
CA ASP A 109 7.66 20.76 0.03
C ASP A 109 6.50 21.52 0.68
N CYS A 110 5.31 21.38 0.11
CA CYS A 110 4.09 21.98 0.65
C CYS A 110 3.70 21.38 2.00
N LEU A 111 3.77 20.05 2.14
CA LEU A 111 3.48 19.36 3.41
C LEU A 111 4.50 19.71 4.50
N LEU A 112 5.79 19.83 4.14
CA LEU A 112 6.83 20.29 5.05
C LEU A 112 6.61 21.73 5.49
N THR A 113 6.15 22.59 4.58
CA THR A 113 5.79 23.97 4.89
C THR A 113 4.63 24.01 5.89
N ILE A 114 3.52 23.30 5.62
CA ILE A 114 2.39 23.19 6.55
C ILE A 114 2.87 22.71 7.92
N LYS A 115 3.66 21.65 7.96
CA LYS A 115 4.14 21.06 9.22
C LYS A 115 5.02 22.03 10.01
N ARG A 116 5.84 22.83 9.35
CA ARG A 116 6.80 23.74 10.01
C ARG A 116 6.17 25.05 10.46
N THR A 117 5.17 25.56 9.72
CA THR A 117 4.69 26.94 9.91
C THR A 117 3.21 27.06 10.26
N ILE A 118 2.39 26.03 9.99
CA ILE A 118 0.91 26.11 10.16
C ILE A 118 0.40 25.07 11.17
N ASP A 119 0.62 23.79 10.91
CA ASP A 119 0.15 22.69 11.76
C ASP A 119 1.26 21.65 12.02
N PRO A 120 2.00 21.76 13.14
CA PRO A 120 3.04 20.80 13.49
C PRO A 120 2.51 19.39 13.82
N THR A 121 1.20 19.23 14.03
CA THR A 121 0.57 17.95 14.36
C THR A 121 0.39 17.03 13.15
N LEU A 122 0.46 17.57 11.93
CA LEU A 122 0.35 16.82 10.68
C LEU A 122 1.47 15.78 10.57
N ALA A 123 1.11 14.53 10.32
CA ALA A 123 2.03 13.40 10.24
C ALA A 123 2.06 12.73 8.86
N PHE A 124 3.25 12.52 8.33
CA PHE A 124 3.53 11.78 7.10
C PHE A 124 4.98 11.30 7.14
N ARG A 125 5.30 10.25 6.37
CA ARG A 125 6.66 9.73 6.26
C ARG A 125 7.39 10.43 5.11
N TYR A 126 8.67 10.73 5.30
CA TYR A 126 9.57 11.24 4.27
C TYR A 126 11.02 11.03 4.69
N SER A 127 11.94 11.02 3.73
CA SER A 127 13.37 10.94 3.99
C SER A 127 14.19 11.57 2.86
N CYS A 128 14.34 10.88 1.71
CA CYS A 128 15.33 11.30 0.69
C CYS A 128 14.97 12.57 -0.10
N GLY A 129 13.69 12.89 -0.27
CA GLY A 129 13.22 14.05 -1.05
C GLY A 129 13.38 13.96 -2.58
N HIS A 130 13.88 12.85 -3.14
CA HIS A 130 14.19 12.74 -4.57
C HIS A 130 13.76 11.39 -5.19
N GLY A 131 12.79 10.71 -4.58
CA GLY A 131 12.14 9.54 -5.18
C GLY A 131 12.90 8.20 -5.12
N VAL A 132 13.90 8.07 -4.24
CA VAL A 132 14.76 6.86 -4.16
C VAL A 132 14.39 5.95 -2.98
N CYS A 133 14.06 6.49 -1.81
CA CYS A 133 13.83 5.68 -0.61
C CYS A 133 12.42 5.07 -0.50
N GLY A 134 11.44 5.57 -1.26
CA GLY A 134 10.06 5.08 -1.24
C GLY A 134 9.25 5.38 0.03
N SER A 135 9.78 6.17 0.97
CA SER A 135 9.17 6.38 2.29
C SER A 135 7.88 7.21 2.29
N ASP A 136 7.69 8.06 1.28
CA ASP A 136 6.67 9.09 1.21
C ASP A 136 5.55 8.75 0.19
N ALA A 137 5.28 7.46 0.02
CA ALA A 137 4.16 7.00 -0.79
C ALA A 137 2.81 7.34 -0.11
N ALA A 138 1.93 8.03 -0.84
CA ALA A 138 0.58 8.36 -0.41
C ALA A 138 -0.34 8.52 -1.63
N ASN A 139 -1.65 8.55 -1.42
CA ASN A 139 -2.61 8.82 -2.48
C ASN A 139 -2.70 10.32 -2.76
N VAL A 140 -2.53 10.68 -4.03
CA VAL A 140 -2.72 12.03 -4.58
C VAL A 140 -3.85 11.95 -5.61
N ASN A 141 -4.97 12.63 -5.33
CA ASN A 141 -6.19 12.57 -6.13
C ASN A 141 -6.65 11.14 -6.46
N GLY A 142 -6.57 10.26 -5.46
CA GLY A 142 -6.95 8.85 -5.56
C GLY A 142 -5.89 7.92 -6.19
N MET A 143 -4.74 8.44 -6.63
CA MET A 143 -3.67 7.64 -7.23
C MET A 143 -2.43 7.59 -6.33
N PRO A 144 -1.87 6.41 -6.02
CA PRO A 144 -0.74 6.31 -5.10
C PRO A 144 0.56 6.75 -5.77
N THR A 145 1.25 7.75 -5.22
CA THR A 145 2.50 8.28 -5.80
C THR A 145 3.47 8.69 -4.70
N LEU A 146 4.70 9.04 -5.06
CA LEU A 146 5.68 9.60 -4.12
C LEU A 146 5.51 11.11 -4.03
N LEU A 147 5.26 11.61 -2.82
CA LEU A 147 5.01 13.02 -2.55
C LEU A 147 6.16 13.95 -2.99
N CYS A 148 7.40 13.47 -2.93
CA CYS A 148 8.61 14.18 -3.37
C CYS A 148 8.80 14.26 -4.89
N SER A 149 8.06 13.46 -5.66
CA SER A 149 8.13 13.48 -7.14
C SER A 149 6.91 14.15 -7.77
N ALA A 150 5.82 14.21 -7.02
CA ALA A 150 4.56 14.80 -7.45
C ALA A 150 4.62 16.32 -7.33
N THR A 151 4.66 17.02 -8.47
CA THR A 151 4.65 18.49 -8.51
C THR A 151 3.23 19.05 -8.43
N ILE A 152 3.10 20.27 -7.91
CA ILE A 152 1.82 20.98 -7.83
C ILE A 152 1.20 21.15 -9.23
N GLY A 153 1.99 21.60 -10.20
CA GLY A 153 1.50 21.85 -11.57
C GLY A 153 0.98 20.61 -12.30
N ALA A 154 1.46 19.41 -11.93
CA ALA A 154 1.01 18.16 -12.53
C ALA A 154 -0.21 17.54 -11.81
N ASN A 155 -0.48 17.93 -10.57
CA ASN A 155 -1.47 17.27 -9.72
C ASN A 155 -2.64 18.17 -9.33
N ALA A 156 -2.52 19.50 -9.42
CA ALA A 156 -3.60 20.40 -9.08
C ALA A 156 -4.74 20.29 -10.10
N ARG A 157 -5.96 20.10 -9.59
CA ARG A 157 -7.19 20.01 -10.38
C ARG A 157 -8.06 21.23 -10.08
N PRO A 158 -8.84 21.74 -11.06
CA PRO A 158 -9.81 22.77 -10.78
C PRO A 158 -10.78 22.27 -9.70
N GLU A 159 -11.21 23.16 -8.82
CA GLU A 159 -12.17 22.81 -7.78
C GLU A 159 -13.49 22.40 -8.46
N SER A 160 -13.72 21.09 -8.54
CA SER A 160 -14.98 20.57 -9.07
C SER A 160 -16.07 20.94 -8.09
N THR A 161 -16.78 22.03 -8.36
CA THR A 161 -18.12 22.19 -7.84
C THR A 161 -18.88 20.94 -8.28
N ASN A 162 -19.24 20.08 -7.33
CA ASN A 162 -20.08 18.92 -7.58
C ASN A 162 -21.48 19.40 -8.00
N SER A 163 -21.61 19.96 -9.21
CA SER A 163 -22.79 19.72 -10.01
C SER A 163 -22.65 18.28 -10.49
N VAL A 164 -23.04 17.33 -9.63
CA VAL A 164 -23.52 16.04 -10.11
C VAL A 164 -24.63 16.40 -11.09
N GLN A 165 -24.32 16.49 -12.38
CA GLN A 165 -25.37 16.55 -13.37
C GLN A 165 -26.12 15.23 -13.17
N SER A 166 -27.32 15.33 -12.63
CA SER A 166 -28.31 14.27 -12.46
C SER A 166 -28.80 13.77 -13.82
N ARG A 167 -27.90 13.56 -14.77
CA ARG A 167 -28.16 12.82 -15.99
C ARG A 167 -27.96 11.35 -15.64
N GLY A 168 -28.99 10.79 -15.03
CA GLY A 168 -29.14 9.35 -14.86
C GLY A 168 -28.95 8.62 -16.20
N PHE A 169 -28.65 7.32 -16.09
CA PHE A 169 -28.52 6.35 -17.18
C PHE A 169 -29.08 6.83 -18.52
N ARG A 170 -28.19 7.17 -19.46
CA ARG A 170 -28.56 7.55 -20.82
C ARG A 170 -29.24 6.35 -21.47
N LYS A 171 -30.56 6.40 -21.65
CA LYS A 171 -31.31 5.40 -22.41
C LYS A 171 -30.73 5.36 -23.83
N THR A 172 -30.34 4.17 -24.29
CA THR A 172 -30.03 3.92 -25.70
C THR A 172 -31.33 3.92 -26.50
N SER A 173 -31.77 5.08 -26.96
CA SER A 173 -32.83 5.17 -27.95
C SER A 173 -32.22 5.19 -29.36
N THR A 174 -32.37 4.05 -30.04
CA THR A 174 -32.67 3.87 -31.46
C THR A 174 -32.38 5.03 -32.43
N THR A 175 -31.39 4.78 -33.29
CA THR A 175 -31.19 5.17 -34.68
C THR A 175 -32.20 6.14 -35.30
N SER A 176 -31.72 7.34 -35.64
CA SER A 176 -32.12 8.01 -36.89
C SER A 176 -30.92 8.78 -37.46
N SER A 177 -30.58 8.37 -38.68
CA SER A 177 -29.49 8.79 -39.53
C SER A 177 -29.56 10.26 -39.92
N SER A 178 -28.47 10.99 -39.72
CA SER A 178 -28.07 12.08 -40.63
C SER A 178 -26.55 12.13 -40.72
N SER A 179 -26.10 11.86 -41.94
CA SER A 179 -24.73 11.77 -42.43
C SER A 179 -24.10 13.15 -42.60
N GLN A 180 -22.87 13.34 -42.10
CA GLN A 180 -21.90 14.28 -42.68
C GLN A 180 -20.43 13.89 -42.35
N SER A 181 -19.77 13.40 -43.40
CA SER A 181 -18.35 13.57 -43.78
C SER A 181 -17.22 13.52 -42.74
N THR A 182 -16.50 12.39 -42.77
CA THR A 182 -15.03 12.26 -42.91
C THR A 182 -14.11 13.28 -42.24
N LYS A 183 -13.55 12.90 -41.08
CA LYS A 183 -12.11 13.07 -40.77
C LYS A 183 -11.64 11.89 -39.91
N SER A 184 -10.62 11.18 -40.39
CA SER A 184 -9.94 10.06 -39.73
C SER A 184 -9.36 10.49 -38.37
N PRO A 185 -9.34 9.63 -37.33
CA PRO A 185 -8.67 9.97 -36.09
C PRO A 185 -7.17 9.67 -36.24
N THR A 186 -6.37 10.72 -36.39
CA THR A 186 -4.93 10.63 -36.18
C THR A 186 -4.67 10.40 -34.70
N LEU A 187 -3.98 9.31 -34.37
CA LEU A 187 -3.36 9.08 -33.07
C LEU A 187 -2.36 10.21 -32.79
N GLN A 188 -2.75 11.21 -31.99
CA GLN A 188 -1.85 12.25 -31.49
C GLN A 188 -1.84 12.22 -29.96
N GLN A 189 -0.74 11.65 -29.47
CA GLN A 189 0.13 12.15 -28.40
C GLN A 189 -0.51 12.72 -27.13
N LYS A 190 -0.20 12.05 -26.01
CA LYS A 190 -0.26 12.56 -24.63
C LYS A 190 0.17 14.03 -24.54
N SER A 191 -0.78 14.94 -24.44
CA SER A 191 -0.52 16.28 -23.89
C SER A 191 -0.32 16.12 -22.38
N LYS A 192 0.89 16.41 -21.90
CA LYS A 192 1.09 16.86 -20.52
C LYS A 192 0.26 18.15 -20.38
N GLU A 193 -0.96 18.03 -19.87
CA GLU A 193 -1.75 19.20 -19.47
C GLU A 193 -0.99 19.88 -18.32
N THR A 194 -0.21 20.89 -18.68
CA THR A 194 0.33 21.84 -17.72
C THR A 194 -0.86 22.71 -17.33
N THR A 195 -1.37 22.55 -16.11
CA THR A 195 -2.53 23.30 -15.62
C THR A 195 -2.26 24.80 -15.76
N THR A 196 -2.97 25.46 -16.67
CA THR A 196 -2.98 26.92 -16.79
C THR A 196 -3.67 27.51 -15.57
N LEU A 197 -3.07 28.56 -14.98
CA LEU A 197 -3.61 29.27 -13.83
C LEU A 197 -5.07 29.68 -14.08
N GLN A 198 -6.01 29.14 -13.31
CA GLN A 198 -7.40 29.58 -13.34
C GLN A 198 -7.62 30.50 -12.13
N ASN A 199 -8.01 31.76 -12.36
CA ASN A 199 -8.34 32.74 -11.32
C ASN A 199 -7.23 32.98 -10.26
N GLY A 200 -5.95 32.79 -10.60
CA GLY A 200 -4.83 32.97 -9.67
C GLY A 200 -4.64 31.82 -8.67
N THR A 201 -5.28 30.67 -8.90
CA THR A 201 -5.09 29.42 -8.14
C THR A 201 -4.71 28.26 -9.07
N PHE A 202 -3.88 27.35 -8.58
CA PHE A 202 -3.63 26.06 -9.20
C PHE A 202 -4.80 25.08 -8.98
N GLY A 203 -5.66 25.33 -7.99
CA GLY A 203 -6.81 24.51 -7.66
C GLY A 203 -6.61 23.68 -6.38
N VAL A 204 -7.21 22.48 -6.36
CA VAL A 204 -7.23 21.58 -5.20
C VAL A 204 -6.45 20.31 -5.51
N ILE A 205 -5.69 19.84 -4.53
CA ILE A 205 -5.04 18.52 -4.53
C ILE A 205 -5.54 17.76 -3.32
N GLU A 206 -6.10 16.58 -3.54
CA GLU A 206 -6.58 15.70 -2.48
C GLU A 206 -5.49 14.72 -2.07
N LEU A 207 -5.19 14.66 -0.77
CA LEU A 207 -4.17 13.80 -0.19
C LEU A 207 -4.82 12.81 0.78
N ALA A 208 -4.51 11.53 0.61
CA ALA A 208 -5.01 10.47 1.46
C ALA A 208 -3.90 9.44 1.76
N PRO A 209 -4.01 8.69 2.87
CA PRO A 209 -3.13 7.56 3.13
C PRO A 209 -3.19 6.53 2.00
N LEU A 210 -2.14 5.72 1.88
CA LEU A 210 -2.03 4.66 0.89
C LEU A 210 -3.12 3.61 1.11
N SER A 211 -3.91 3.30 0.07
CA SER A 211 -5.01 2.33 0.16
C SER A 211 -4.49 0.92 0.47
N GLY A 212 -5.34 0.07 1.06
CA GLY A 212 -4.97 -1.32 1.40
C GLY A 212 -4.05 -1.48 2.61
N PHE A 213 -3.56 -0.38 3.20
CA PHE A 213 -2.80 -0.40 4.44
C PHE A 213 -3.59 0.20 5.60
N ALA A 214 -3.38 -0.32 6.81
CA ALA A 214 -3.97 0.27 8.01
C ALA A 214 -3.33 1.64 8.31
N VAL A 215 -4.16 2.66 8.43
CA VAL A 215 -3.73 4.02 8.78
C VAL A 215 -3.35 4.07 10.27
N GLN A 216 -2.15 4.56 10.56
CA GLN A 216 -1.63 4.74 11.91
C GLN A 216 -1.87 6.17 12.41
N ARG A 217 -1.58 7.17 11.56
CA ARG A 217 -1.79 8.59 11.84
C ARG A 217 -1.73 9.40 10.54
N ASP A 218 -2.73 10.22 10.26
CA ASP A 218 -2.80 11.06 9.05
C ASP A 218 -2.44 10.28 7.77
N LEU A 219 -1.30 10.57 7.12
CA LEU A 219 -0.85 9.89 5.90
C LEU A 219 0.09 8.70 6.18
N ILE A 220 0.37 8.38 7.44
CA ILE A 220 1.23 7.27 7.85
C ILE A 220 0.42 5.97 7.89
N CYS A 221 0.86 5.00 7.09
CA CYS A 221 0.31 3.64 7.08
C CYS A 221 1.26 2.61 7.70
N ASP A 222 0.68 1.53 8.23
CA ASP A 222 1.43 0.33 8.61
C ASP A 222 1.79 -0.51 7.38
N ILE A 223 3.08 -0.56 7.07
CA ILE A 223 3.63 -1.31 5.94
C ILE A 223 4.16 -2.69 6.35
N SER A 224 4.09 -3.02 7.65
CA SER A 224 4.64 -4.28 8.18
C SER A 224 4.08 -5.50 7.47
N PRO A 225 2.79 -5.59 7.12
CA PRO A 225 2.26 -6.73 6.36
C PRO A 225 2.98 -6.95 5.03
N MET A 226 3.18 -5.90 4.22
CA MET A 226 3.91 -5.99 2.94
C MET A 226 5.35 -6.44 3.15
N ILE A 227 6.06 -5.90 4.15
CA ILE A 227 7.45 -6.29 4.44
C ILE A 227 7.51 -7.76 4.90
N SER A 228 6.55 -8.22 5.71
CA SER A 228 6.48 -9.61 6.12
C SER A 228 6.26 -10.54 4.94
N GLN A 229 5.43 -10.17 3.95
CA GLN A 229 5.25 -10.96 2.74
C GLN A 229 6.51 -11.02 1.87
N ILE A 230 7.24 -9.91 1.75
CA ILE A 230 8.54 -9.90 1.07
C ILE A 230 9.53 -10.85 1.77
N LYS A 231 9.61 -10.80 3.10
CA LYS A 231 10.48 -11.69 3.89
C LYS A 231 10.09 -13.16 3.77
N ARG A 232 8.79 -13.45 3.70
CA ARG A 232 8.25 -14.82 3.51
C ARG A 232 8.79 -15.49 2.25
N LEU A 233 9.11 -14.71 1.21
CA LEU A 233 9.68 -15.22 -0.05
C LEU A 233 11.21 -15.25 -0.09
N GLU A 234 11.85 -15.15 1.08
CA GLU A 234 13.29 -15.34 1.27
C GLU A 234 14.16 -14.47 0.34
N PRO A 235 14.10 -13.12 0.44
CA PRO A 235 14.63 -12.20 -0.56
C PRO A 235 16.16 -12.01 -0.44
N TYR A 236 16.92 -13.10 -0.46
CA TYR A 236 18.36 -13.15 -0.39
C TYR A 236 18.90 -14.24 -1.31
N LEU A 237 20.14 -14.08 -1.80
CA LEU A 237 20.75 -15.02 -2.75
C LEU A 237 21.01 -16.38 -2.08
N GLN A 238 20.51 -17.45 -2.68
CA GLN A 238 20.73 -18.83 -2.24
C GLN A 238 21.61 -19.57 -3.25
N ALA A 239 22.92 -19.49 -3.04
CA ALA A 239 23.91 -20.19 -3.86
C ALA A 239 24.31 -21.52 -3.19
N SER A 240 24.12 -22.61 -3.91
CA SER A 240 24.55 -23.95 -3.54
C SER A 240 25.82 -24.33 -4.29
N ASN A 241 26.60 -25.27 -3.77
CA ASN A 241 27.77 -25.84 -4.45
C ASN A 241 28.94 -24.87 -4.75
N VAL A 242 28.97 -23.69 -4.11
CA VAL A 242 30.08 -22.73 -4.24
C VAL A 242 30.65 -22.43 -2.85
N SER A 243 31.88 -22.87 -2.60
CA SER A 243 32.57 -22.53 -1.35
C SER A 243 33.08 -21.10 -1.45
N THR A 244 32.38 -20.17 -0.79
CA THR A 244 32.79 -18.76 -0.72
C THR A 244 34.05 -18.58 0.14
N ARG A 245 34.35 -19.56 1.01
CA ARG A 245 35.53 -19.57 1.88
C ARG A 245 36.41 -20.78 1.62
N ASN A 246 37.72 -20.60 1.79
CA ASN A 246 38.68 -21.71 1.81
C ASN A 246 38.63 -22.45 3.16
N THR A 247 39.43 -23.50 3.29
CA THR A 247 39.60 -24.29 4.53
C THR A 247 40.09 -23.49 5.73
N GLU A 248 40.72 -22.33 5.51
CA GLU A 248 41.17 -21.39 6.57
C GLU A 248 40.11 -20.33 6.93
N GLY A 249 38.92 -20.40 6.33
CA GLY A 249 37.85 -19.44 6.54
C GLY A 249 38.03 -18.08 5.85
N LYS A 250 39.08 -17.92 5.02
CA LYS A 250 39.29 -16.74 4.17
C LYS A 250 38.40 -16.81 2.93
N LEU A 251 37.96 -15.65 2.45
CA LEU A 251 37.21 -15.54 1.19
C LEU A 251 38.03 -16.10 0.03
N GLN A 252 37.51 -17.15 -0.61
CA GLN A 252 38.10 -17.78 -1.80
C GLN A 252 37.41 -17.30 -3.08
N LEU A 253 36.10 -17.11 -3.03
CA LEU A 253 35.33 -16.51 -4.12
C LEU A 253 35.05 -15.04 -3.76
N ILE A 254 35.56 -14.14 -4.59
CA ILE A 254 35.37 -12.69 -4.39
C ILE A 254 34.08 -12.21 -5.08
N GLU A 255 33.78 -12.77 -6.26
CA GLU A 255 32.62 -12.43 -7.07
C GLU A 255 32.10 -13.66 -7.84
N PHE A 256 30.79 -13.69 -8.11
CA PHE A 256 30.17 -14.69 -8.99
C PHE A 256 30.28 -14.21 -10.44
N LEU A 257 30.71 -15.09 -11.34
CA LEU A 257 30.65 -14.81 -12.78
C LEU A 257 29.18 -14.70 -13.21
N GLN A 258 28.82 -13.61 -13.89
CA GLN A 258 27.49 -13.39 -14.45
C GLN A 258 27.62 -12.64 -15.77
N HIS A 259 26.98 -13.15 -16.83
CA HIS A 259 27.00 -12.50 -18.13
C HIS A 259 26.02 -11.33 -18.19
N PRO A 260 26.28 -10.28 -18.99
CA PRO A 260 25.37 -9.13 -19.13
C PRO A 260 23.94 -9.51 -19.52
N GLU A 261 23.78 -10.55 -20.33
CA GLU A 261 22.47 -11.07 -20.76
C GLU A 261 21.67 -11.70 -19.61
N GLU A 262 22.36 -12.27 -18.62
CA GLU A 262 21.73 -12.86 -17.43
C GLU A 262 21.29 -11.76 -16.46
N LEU A 263 22.15 -10.77 -16.22
CA LEU A 263 21.82 -9.61 -15.38
C LEU A 263 20.59 -8.87 -15.92
N LYS A 264 20.52 -8.68 -17.24
CA LYS A 264 19.43 -7.97 -17.91
C LYS A 264 18.05 -8.55 -17.60
N LYS A 265 17.95 -9.85 -17.25
CA LYS A 265 16.68 -10.51 -16.92
C LYS A 265 16.03 -9.96 -15.65
N PHE A 266 16.82 -9.49 -14.68
CA PHE A 266 16.29 -9.01 -13.39
C PHE A 266 16.78 -7.62 -12.99
N GLU A 267 17.66 -6.98 -13.77
CA GLU A 267 18.20 -5.66 -13.48
C GLU A 267 17.11 -4.63 -13.16
N LEU A 268 16.05 -4.56 -13.98
CA LEU A 268 14.94 -3.64 -13.73
C LEU A 268 14.17 -4.00 -12.44
N LEU A 269 14.00 -5.28 -12.14
CA LEU A 269 13.31 -5.76 -10.94
C LEU A 269 14.06 -5.38 -9.66
N SER A 270 15.39 -5.36 -9.72
CA SER A 270 16.26 -4.95 -8.61
C SER A 270 16.08 -3.49 -8.20
N ASN A 271 15.47 -2.66 -9.05
CA ASN A 271 15.17 -1.26 -8.74
C ASN A 271 13.94 -1.06 -7.86
N CYS A 272 13.27 -2.12 -7.40
CA CYS A 272 12.13 -2.02 -6.50
C CYS A 272 12.54 -1.33 -5.18
N ILE A 273 11.94 -0.18 -4.88
CA ILE A 273 12.23 0.62 -3.68
C ILE A 273 11.26 0.33 -2.52
N MET A 274 10.45 -0.73 -2.62
CA MET A 274 9.50 -1.16 -1.58
C MET A 274 8.56 -0.05 -1.08
N CYS A 275 8.14 0.86 -1.98
CA CYS A 275 7.29 2.01 -1.63
C CYS A 275 5.80 1.66 -1.37
N GLY A 276 5.34 0.47 -1.77
CA GLY A 276 3.95 0.06 -1.63
C GLY A 276 2.95 0.68 -2.62
N ALA A 277 3.37 1.52 -3.57
CA ALA A 277 2.45 2.12 -4.55
C ALA A 277 1.69 1.08 -5.40
N CYS A 278 2.35 -0.05 -5.72
CA CYS A 278 1.73 -1.17 -6.42
C CYS A 278 0.65 -1.88 -5.59
N GLU A 279 0.86 -2.00 -4.28
CA GLU A 279 -0.13 -2.53 -3.34
C GLU A 279 -1.32 -1.57 -3.23
N GLY A 280 -1.04 -0.28 -3.07
CA GLY A 280 -2.07 0.74 -2.87
C GLY A 280 -3.00 0.98 -4.07
N ILE A 281 -2.60 0.53 -5.27
CA ILE A 281 -3.46 0.59 -6.46
C ILE A 281 -4.11 -0.76 -6.78
N CYS A 282 -3.66 -1.85 -6.18
CA CYS A 282 -4.16 -3.18 -6.45
C CYS A 282 -5.51 -3.39 -5.75
N PRO A 283 -6.62 -3.62 -6.49
CA PRO A 283 -7.92 -3.82 -5.86
C PRO A 283 -8.02 -5.14 -5.08
N ILE A 284 -7.23 -6.15 -5.44
CA ILE A 284 -7.19 -7.45 -4.76
C ILE A 284 -6.53 -7.28 -3.38
N TYR A 285 -5.37 -6.63 -3.35
CA TYR A 285 -4.68 -6.33 -2.10
C TYR A 285 -5.50 -5.38 -1.21
N ALA A 286 -6.00 -4.28 -1.80
CA ALA A 286 -6.79 -3.30 -1.07
C ALA A 286 -8.17 -3.81 -0.63
N GLY A 287 -8.71 -4.84 -1.31
CA GLY A 287 -9.98 -5.48 -0.97
C GLY A 287 -9.92 -6.35 0.28
N GLY A 288 -8.73 -6.59 0.84
CA GLY A 288 -8.54 -7.45 2.00
C GLY A 288 -8.64 -8.94 1.69
N GLU A 289 -8.54 -9.32 0.40
CA GLU A 289 -8.40 -10.71 0.00
C GLU A 289 -7.01 -11.21 0.44
N ALA A 290 -6.92 -12.51 0.76
CA ALA A 290 -5.64 -13.13 1.09
C ALA A 290 -4.74 -13.13 -0.15
N PHE A 291 -3.84 -12.15 -0.23
CA PHE A 291 -2.91 -11.99 -1.33
C PHE A 291 -1.55 -11.51 -0.84
N ILE A 292 -0.49 -12.20 -1.27
CA ILE A 292 0.91 -11.92 -0.94
C ILE A 292 1.37 -10.53 -1.41
N GLY A 293 0.75 -10.02 -2.48
CA GLY A 293 0.94 -8.67 -2.99
C GLY A 293 1.99 -8.55 -4.12
N PRO A 294 1.81 -7.61 -5.07
CA PRO A 294 2.77 -7.32 -6.14
C PRO A 294 4.21 -7.07 -5.68
N ALA A 295 4.44 -6.38 -4.56
CA ALA A 295 5.79 -6.05 -4.14
C ALA A 295 6.60 -7.30 -3.76
N ALA A 296 5.95 -8.27 -3.11
CA ALA A 296 6.56 -9.55 -2.76
C ALA A 296 6.88 -10.36 -4.02
N LEU A 297 5.93 -10.47 -4.96
CA LEU A 297 6.13 -11.22 -6.21
C LEU A 297 7.27 -10.65 -7.07
N VAL A 298 7.41 -9.32 -7.17
CA VAL A 298 8.53 -8.69 -7.89
C VAL A 298 9.88 -9.00 -7.22
N ASN A 299 9.93 -8.99 -5.89
CA ASN A 299 11.14 -9.35 -5.15
C ASN A 299 11.50 -10.84 -5.35
N ALA A 300 10.50 -11.73 -5.40
CA ALA A 300 10.74 -13.14 -5.72
C ALA A 300 11.22 -13.34 -7.16
N ALA A 301 10.56 -12.70 -8.15
CA ALA A 301 10.97 -12.73 -9.56
C ALA A 301 12.44 -12.33 -9.73
N ARG A 302 12.90 -11.30 -9.01
CA ARG A 302 14.29 -10.87 -9.02
C ARG A 302 15.28 -11.98 -8.65
N PHE A 303 14.92 -12.92 -7.78
CA PHE A 303 15.80 -14.07 -7.44
C PHE A 303 15.55 -15.27 -8.36
N ILE A 304 14.31 -15.52 -8.77
CA ILE A 304 13.96 -16.59 -9.72
C ILE A 304 14.72 -16.44 -11.04
N TYR A 305 14.93 -15.20 -11.51
CA TYR A 305 15.64 -14.91 -12.76
C TYR A 305 17.16 -14.70 -12.60
N ASP A 306 17.69 -14.69 -11.38
CA ASP A 306 19.12 -14.47 -11.14
C ASP A 306 19.90 -15.76 -11.38
N SER A 307 20.80 -15.78 -12.37
CA SER A 307 21.60 -16.97 -12.72
C SER A 307 22.49 -17.49 -11.58
N ARG A 308 22.71 -16.68 -10.54
CA ARG A 308 23.50 -17.02 -9.37
C ARG A 308 22.69 -17.73 -8.27
N ASP A 309 21.36 -17.66 -8.33
CA ASP A 309 20.47 -18.28 -7.35
C ASP A 309 20.16 -19.73 -7.78
N ASN A 310 20.24 -20.68 -6.84
CA ASN A 310 19.95 -22.09 -7.11
C ASN A 310 18.65 -22.56 -6.45
N ALA A 311 17.84 -21.64 -5.90
CA ALA A 311 16.61 -21.95 -5.19
C ALA A 311 15.34 -21.64 -6.00
N THR A 312 15.44 -21.54 -7.33
CA THR A 312 14.33 -21.23 -8.24
C THR A 312 13.10 -22.11 -7.96
N GLU A 313 13.26 -23.43 -7.93
CA GLU A 313 12.13 -24.35 -7.68
C GLU A 313 11.50 -24.14 -6.31
N HIS A 314 12.31 -23.94 -5.27
CA HIS A 314 11.82 -23.65 -3.93
C HIS A 314 11.00 -22.34 -3.89
N ARG A 315 11.46 -21.30 -4.59
CA ARG A 315 10.77 -20.02 -4.67
C ARG A 315 9.46 -20.11 -5.44
N LEU A 316 9.43 -20.91 -6.51
CA LEU A 316 8.20 -21.19 -7.26
C LEU A 316 7.16 -21.88 -6.36
N ASP A 317 7.57 -22.77 -5.46
CA ASP A 317 6.68 -23.37 -4.46
C ASP A 317 6.14 -22.34 -3.44
N LEU A 318 6.99 -21.44 -2.97
CA LEU A 318 6.58 -20.39 -2.02
C LEU A 318 5.51 -19.45 -2.61
N ILE A 319 5.64 -19.09 -3.90
CA ILE A 319 4.67 -18.22 -4.57
C ILE A 319 3.41 -18.95 -5.03
N ASP A 320 3.42 -20.27 -5.16
CA ASP A 320 2.26 -21.09 -5.54
C ASP A 320 1.39 -21.50 -4.32
N SER A 321 1.38 -20.64 -3.30
CA SER A 321 0.47 -20.75 -2.16
C SER A 321 -0.96 -20.32 -2.51
N SER A 322 -1.93 -20.66 -1.67
CA SER A 322 -3.35 -20.30 -1.88
C SER A 322 -3.61 -18.79 -1.85
N ASP A 323 -2.81 -18.06 -1.09
CA ASP A 323 -2.76 -16.58 -1.05
C ASP A 323 -1.62 -16.02 -1.92
N GLY A 324 -1.02 -16.86 -2.76
CA GLY A 324 0.15 -16.55 -3.57
C GLY A 324 -0.20 -15.93 -4.92
N ILE A 325 0.46 -16.41 -5.96
CA ILE A 325 0.39 -15.84 -7.31
C ILE A 325 -0.99 -15.98 -7.96
N SER A 326 -1.72 -17.05 -7.66
CA SER A 326 -3.02 -17.37 -8.24
C SER A 326 -4.13 -16.38 -7.87
N ALA A 327 -3.95 -15.60 -6.79
CA ALA A 327 -4.89 -14.55 -6.40
C ALA A 327 -4.88 -13.34 -7.36
N CYS A 328 -3.85 -13.16 -8.18
CA CYS A 328 -3.76 -12.04 -9.10
C CYS A 328 -4.84 -12.09 -10.21
N GLN A 329 -5.74 -11.11 -10.23
CA GLN A 329 -6.79 -10.98 -11.26
C GLN A 329 -6.35 -10.21 -12.51
N SER A 330 -5.03 -10.04 -12.73
CA SER A 330 -4.47 -9.41 -13.94
C SER A 330 -5.04 -8.02 -14.30
N VAL A 331 -5.38 -7.22 -13.29
CA VAL A 331 -5.87 -5.83 -13.47
C VAL A 331 -4.75 -4.91 -14.02
N ARG A 332 -3.47 -5.25 -13.76
CA ARG A 332 -2.26 -4.54 -14.21
C ARG A 332 -2.18 -3.05 -13.85
N ALA A 333 -2.93 -2.61 -12.83
CA ALA A 333 -2.85 -1.24 -12.33
C ALA A 333 -1.51 -0.96 -11.64
N CYS A 334 -0.89 -1.99 -11.03
CA CYS A 334 0.42 -1.93 -10.40
C CYS A 334 1.53 -1.45 -11.35
N SER A 335 1.55 -1.90 -12.60
CA SER A 335 2.54 -1.47 -13.60
C SER A 335 2.46 0.02 -13.91
N ARG A 336 1.23 0.56 -14.00
CA ARG A 336 1.01 1.97 -14.35
C ARG A 336 1.52 2.92 -13.27
N GLN A 337 1.55 2.45 -12.02
CA GLN A 337 1.79 3.30 -10.86
C GLN A 337 3.18 3.08 -10.22
N CYS A 338 3.96 2.11 -10.72
CA CYS A 338 5.32 1.90 -10.25
C CYS A 338 6.21 3.11 -10.57
N PRO A 339 6.76 3.83 -9.57
CA PRO A 339 7.61 4.99 -9.81
C PRO A 339 8.99 4.62 -10.40
N ARG A 340 9.31 3.32 -10.45
CA ARG A 340 10.57 2.78 -10.99
C ARG A 340 10.42 2.20 -12.39
N GLY A 341 9.21 2.27 -12.97
CA GLY A 341 8.95 1.80 -14.34
C GLY A 341 8.96 0.27 -14.49
N ILE A 342 8.82 -0.48 -13.40
CA ILE A 342 8.71 -1.94 -13.45
C ILE A 342 7.31 -2.30 -13.98
N ASP A 343 7.22 -3.13 -15.02
CA ASP A 343 5.94 -3.67 -15.49
C ASP A 343 5.51 -4.86 -14.62
N ILE A 344 5.11 -4.54 -13.39
CA ILE A 344 4.76 -5.53 -12.35
C ILE A 344 3.71 -6.54 -12.83
N GLY A 345 2.70 -6.05 -13.55
CA GLY A 345 1.63 -6.88 -14.11
C GLY A 345 2.13 -7.86 -15.17
N GLU A 346 3.11 -7.48 -15.98
CA GLU A 346 3.77 -8.41 -16.91
C GLU A 346 4.56 -9.47 -16.15
N GLU A 347 5.34 -9.06 -15.15
CA GLU A 347 6.18 -9.97 -14.38
C GLU A 347 5.37 -11.02 -13.61
N ILE A 348 4.27 -10.60 -13.00
CA ILE A 348 3.35 -11.54 -12.33
C ILE A 348 2.74 -12.52 -13.35
N TRP A 349 2.43 -12.06 -14.56
CA TRP A 349 1.92 -12.94 -15.61
C TRP A 349 2.98 -13.96 -16.07
N GLN A 350 4.24 -13.55 -16.25
CA GLN A 350 5.35 -14.44 -16.59
C GLN A 350 5.58 -15.49 -15.50
N LEU A 351 5.60 -15.07 -14.23
CA LEU A 351 5.70 -16.01 -13.10
C LEU A 351 4.52 -16.99 -13.08
N THR A 352 3.30 -16.54 -13.39
CA THR A 352 2.11 -17.41 -13.44
C THR A 352 2.28 -18.48 -14.52
N THR A 353 2.81 -18.11 -15.69
CA THR A 353 3.12 -19.04 -16.77
C THR A 353 4.16 -20.07 -16.32
N LEU A 354 5.25 -19.64 -15.70
CA LEU A 354 6.29 -20.55 -15.19
C LEU A 354 5.74 -21.56 -14.17
N VAL A 355 4.91 -21.11 -13.22
CA VAL A 355 4.26 -22.00 -12.25
C VAL A 355 3.35 -23.02 -12.95
N ASN A 356 2.59 -22.60 -13.96
CA ASN A 356 1.69 -23.48 -14.70
C ASN A 356 2.43 -24.49 -15.59
N GLU A 357 3.49 -24.07 -16.27
CA GLU A 357 4.34 -24.96 -17.08
C GLU A 357 5.00 -26.04 -16.23
N ARG A 358 5.46 -25.68 -15.03
CA ARG A 358 5.98 -26.63 -14.05
C ARG A 358 4.94 -27.66 -13.62
N LYS A 359 3.69 -27.26 -13.37
CA LYS A 359 2.61 -28.20 -12.98
C LYS A 359 2.25 -29.21 -14.07
N ASN A 360 2.50 -28.85 -15.33
CA ASN A 360 2.17 -29.66 -16.49
C ASN A 360 3.35 -30.51 -17.01
N SER A 361 4.55 -30.32 -16.46
CA SER A 361 5.76 -31.09 -16.76
C SER A 361 5.89 -32.26 -15.79
#